data_AF-A0AAU1TAF7-F1
#
_entry.id   AF-A0AAU1TAF7-F1
#
_cell.length_a   1.000
_cell.length_b   1.000
_cell.length_c   1.000
_cell.angle_alpha   90.00
_cell.angle_beta   90.00
_cell.angle_gamma   90.00
#
_symmetry.space_group_name_H-M   'P 1'
#
loop_
_entity.id
_entity.type
_entity.pdbx_description
1 polymer ?
#
loop_
_entity_poly.entity_id
_entity_poly.type
_entity_poly.pdbx_seq_one_letter_code
_entity_poly.pdbx_strand_id
1 'polypeptide(L)'
;MPSRPPRTSFRSRLTRSRSLRVRRALDLALPTAWGAVAITFKLACPLAQETGLGARIASSAVFFAVGTGLILHVRRGLQRELRQLRRIAGAAQNVLLRPLPPRIDGLAIAAGQLSADRGATVGGDLYEVIATDHGVRVVMGDVRGHGLASLATVAAVLGSFREAAHDEAELTCVLRLLERAMARHLRERSRDEHPAAGGAEPVSPVAEEFVTVLLLEIRQDGEVLALNCGHPWPYLLRSHAGPAAVARGYAELVVGGDPLPPLGPFPLPAELPVVACGRLLPGEGLLLHTDGLEDARDARGRFFPLPAALAEAVRVQPVVPKAVIRAVYAQLLRQTGGLPDDDAALLVLRNDRKRVPCQHGEPRVHSAAK
;
A
#
# COMPACT_ATOMS: atom_id res chain seq x y z
N MET A 1 26.51 -44.84 25.48
CA MET A 1 27.22 -43.81 24.68
C MET A 1 26.38 -42.53 24.68
N PRO A 2 26.87 -41.41 25.22
CA PRO A 2 26.12 -40.16 25.19
C PRO A 2 26.46 -39.34 23.93
N SER A 3 25.42 -38.90 23.22
CA SER A 3 25.50 -38.08 22.01
C SER A 3 25.74 -36.60 22.33
N ARG A 4 26.78 -36.01 21.72
CA ARG A 4 27.12 -34.58 21.79
C ARG A 4 26.06 -33.69 21.11
N PRO A 5 25.80 -32.46 21.60
CA PRO A 5 24.97 -31.48 20.89
C PRO A 5 25.79 -30.68 19.84
N PRO A 6 25.13 -30.09 18.82
CA PRO A 6 25.82 -29.38 17.74
C PRO A 6 26.26 -27.97 18.15
N ARG A 7 27.55 -27.68 17.93
CA ARG A 7 28.18 -26.36 18.11
C ARG A 7 28.10 -25.55 16.81
N THR A 8 26.99 -24.87 16.51
CA THR A 8 26.94 -23.94 15.37
C THR A 8 25.90 -22.82 15.56
N SER A 9 26.14 -21.85 16.45
CA SER A 9 25.40 -20.56 16.36
C SER A 9 26.09 -19.32 16.96
N PHE A 10 27.29 -19.44 17.53
CA PHE A 10 27.90 -18.33 18.27
C PHE A 10 28.81 -17.41 17.44
N ARG A 11 29.30 -17.86 16.26
CA ARG A 11 30.25 -17.07 15.45
C ARG A 11 29.62 -15.99 14.56
N SER A 12 28.33 -16.06 14.23
CA SER A 12 27.67 -15.08 13.35
C SER A 12 27.15 -13.82 14.07
N ARG A 13 26.92 -13.88 15.38
CA ARG A 13 26.49 -12.73 16.18
C ARG A 13 27.63 -11.76 16.53
N LEU A 14 28.86 -12.26 16.68
CA LEU A 14 30.03 -11.45 17.02
C LEU A 14 30.56 -10.63 15.84
N THR A 15 30.48 -11.15 14.61
CA THR A 15 30.92 -10.45 13.39
C THR A 15 29.97 -9.31 13.01
N ARG A 16 28.66 -9.46 13.22
CA ARG A 16 27.66 -8.40 12.96
C ARG A 16 27.77 -7.22 13.93
N SER A 17 28.15 -7.45 15.20
CA SER A 17 28.35 -6.37 16.17
C SER A 17 29.66 -5.59 15.97
N ARG A 18 30.68 -6.22 15.37
CA ARG A 18 31.96 -5.57 15.04
C ARG A 18 31.84 -4.65 13.83
N SER A 19 31.11 -5.05 12.78
CA SER A 19 30.93 -4.20 11.59
C SER A 19 30.10 -2.95 11.85
N LEU A 20 29.09 -3.04 12.73
CA LEU A 20 28.29 -1.89 13.17
C LEU A 20 29.10 -0.92 14.06
N ARG A 21 29.97 -1.43 14.93
CA ARG A 21 30.86 -0.59 15.77
C ARG A 21 31.94 0.12 14.95
N VAL A 22 32.53 -0.55 13.96
CA VAL A 22 33.54 0.06 13.08
C VAL A 22 32.94 1.13 12.18
N ARG A 23 31.71 0.93 11.67
CA ARG A 23 30.99 1.99 10.92
C ARG A 23 30.67 3.20 11.78
N ARG A 24 30.12 3.01 12.99
CA ARG A 24 29.87 4.12 13.93
C ARG A 24 31.14 4.86 14.30
N ALA A 25 32.26 4.15 14.47
CA ALA A 25 33.56 4.78 14.76
C ALA A 25 34.09 5.61 13.59
N LEU A 26 33.90 5.16 12.34
CA LEU A 26 34.28 5.92 11.14
C LEU A 26 33.39 7.14 10.91
N ASP A 27 32.10 7.04 11.19
CA ASP A 27 31.14 8.15 11.08
C ASP A 27 31.39 9.25 12.13
N LEU A 28 31.97 8.88 13.29
CA LEU A 28 32.40 9.81 14.35
C LEU A 28 33.82 10.35 14.13
N ALA A 29 34.69 9.60 13.45
CA ALA A 29 36.09 9.97 13.22
C ALA A 29 36.27 11.22 12.35
N LEU A 30 35.47 11.36 11.28
CA LEU A 30 35.51 12.55 10.42
C LEU A 30 35.10 13.84 11.16
N PRO A 31 33.96 13.89 11.88
CA PRO A 31 33.59 15.03 12.72
C PRO A 31 34.67 15.42 13.73
N THR A 32 35.25 14.43 14.41
CA THR A 32 36.30 14.68 15.40
C THR A 32 37.59 15.18 14.75
N ALA A 33 37.94 14.68 13.56
CA ALA A 33 39.10 15.15 12.81
C ALA A 33 38.92 16.59 12.33
N TRP A 34 37.72 16.94 11.84
CA TRP A 34 37.38 18.30 11.43
C TRP A 34 37.35 19.28 12.62
N GLY A 35 36.80 18.86 13.76
CA GLY A 35 36.84 19.64 15.00
C GLY A 35 38.27 19.86 15.49
N ALA A 36 39.12 18.83 15.44
CA ALA A 36 40.53 18.92 15.78
C ALA A 36 41.29 19.87 14.84
N VAL A 37 41.00 19.86 13.53
CA VAL A 37 41.59 20.79 12.56
C VAL A 37 41.19 22.24 12.86
N ALA A 38 39.93 22.49 13.19
CA ALA A 38 39.45 23.83 13.55
C ALA A 38 40.11 24.36 14.84
N ILE A 39 40.25 23.50 15.86
CA ILE A 39 40.93 23.82 17.12
C ILE A 39 42.43 24.08 16.88
N THR A 40 43.09 23.22 16.08
CA THR A 40 44.51 23.35 15.75
C THR A 40 44.78 24.62 14.96
N PHE A 41 43.92 24.97 13.99
CA PHE A 41 44.02 26.23 13.25
C PHE A 41 43.90 27.46 14.17
N LYS A 42 42.99 27.41 15.15
CA LYS A 42 42.83 28.48 16.15
C LYS A 42 44.05 28.62 17.07
N LEU A 43 44.71 27.52 17.41
CA LEU A 43 45.84 27.50 18.34
C LEU A 43 47.20 27.76 17.68
N ALA A 44 47.39 27.36 16.42
CA ALA A 44 48.70 27.36 15.75
C ALA A 44 48.89 28.48 14.72
N CYS A 45 47.84 29.18 14.29
CA CYS A 45 47.93 30.21 13.26
C CYS A 45 48.13 31.61 13.89
N PRO A 46 49.25 32.31 13.65
CA PRO A 46 49.54 33.62 14.26
C PRO A 46 48.49 34.69 13.91
N LEU A 47 47.90 34.60 12.72
CA LEU A 47 46.78 35.41 12.26
C LEU A 47 45.51 35.24 13.11
N ALA A 48 45.34 34.12 13.83
CA ALA A 48 44.20 33.91 14.73
C ALA A 48 44.44 34.48 16.14
N GLN A 49 45.69 34.84 16.46
CA GLN A 49 46.07 35.50 17.72
C GLN A 49 46.06 37.04 17.61
N GLU A 50 46.02 37.59 16.39
CA GLU A 50 45.83 39.03 16.18
C GLU A 50 44.37 39.46 16.41
N THR A 51 44.19 40.60 17.10
CA THR A 51 42.87 41.17 17.44
C THR A 51 42.20 41.93 16.29
N GLY A 52 42.79 41.95 15.10
CA GLY A 52 42.28 42.68 13.93
C GLY A 52 40.95 42.14 13.40
N LEU A 53 40.10 43.01 12.85
CA LEU A 53 38.78 42.67 12.33
C LEU A 53 38.85 41.53 11.27
N GLY A 54 39.86 41.55 10.39
CA GLY A 54 40.07 40.54 9.34
C GLY A 54 40.35 39.13 9.88
N ALA A 55 41.13 39.02 10.96
CA ALA A 55 41.41 37.75 11.63
C ALA A 55 40.15 37.10 12.25
N ARG A 56 39.28 37.93 12.84
CA ARG A 56 37.98 37.49 13.40
C ARG A 56 37.01 37.02 12.32
N ILE A 57 36.99 37.70 11.17
CA ILE A 57 36.18 37.30 10.02
C ILE A 57 36.69 35.97 9.44
N ALA A 58 38.01 35.82 9.25
CA ALA A 58 38.61 34.61 8.71
C ALA A 58 38.38 33.38 9.61
N SER A 59 38.58 33.52 10.92
CA SER A 59 38.34 32.43 11.89
C SER A 59 36.85 32.02 11.97
N SER A 60 35.94 33.00 11.90
CA SER A 60 34.49 32.72 11.86
C SER A 60 34.09 32.00 10.57
N ALA A 61 34.62 32.42 9.41
CA ALA A 61 34.34 31.79 8.13
C ALA A 61 34.79 30.31 8.09
N VAL A 62 35.99 30.01 8.63
CA VAL A 62 36.47 28.63 8.77
C VAL A 62 35.53 27.82 9.67
N PHE A 63 35.14 28.35 10.83
CA PHE A 63 34.23 27.65 11.75
C PHE A 63 32.87 27.34 11.09
N PHE A 64 32.28 28.29 10.37
CA PHE A 64 31.03 28.07 9.62
C PHE A 64 31.20 27.06 8.49
N ALA A 65 32.31 27.08 7.74
CA ALA A 65 32.59 26.13 6.68
C ALA A 65 32.72 24.70 7.23
N VAL A 66 33.45 24.53 8.34
CA VAL A 66 33.62 23.24 9.04
C VAL A 66 32.28 22.74 9.59
N GLY A 67 31.54 23.61 10.30
CA GLY A 67 30.24 23.28 10.85
C GLY A 67 29.22 22.87 9.79
N THR A 68 29.16 23.62 8.69
CA THR A 68 28.29 23.31 7.54
C THR A 68 28.72 22.00 6.87
N GLY A 69 30.03 21.78 6.68
CA GLY A 69 30.57 20.54 6.14
C GLY A 69 30.19 19.31 6.97
N LEU A 70 30.28 19.43 8.30
CA LEU A 70 29.88 18.37 9.23
C LEU A 70 28.36 18.11 9.18
N ILE A 71 27.53 19.15 9.23
CA ILE A 71 26.07 19.03 9.13
C ILE A 71 25.68 18.36 7.81
N LEU A 72 26.29 18.78 6.69
CA LEU A 72 26.05 18.17 5.38
C LEU A 72 26.52 16.72 5.33
N HIS A 73 27.65 16.38 5.96
CA HIS A 73 28.15 15.01 6.02
C HIS A 73 27.20 14.09 6.79
N VAL A 74 26.80 14.48 8.00
CA VAL A 74 25.86 13.72 8.83
C VAL A 74 24.50 13.59 8.13
N ARG A 75 23.98 14.68 7.56
CA ARG A 75 22.75 14.66 6.77
C ARG A 75 22.85 13.70 5.58
N ARG A 76 23.96 13.73 4.82
CA ARG A 76 24.17 12.82 3.70
C ARG A 76 24.28 11.36 4.14
N GLY A 77 24.93 11.09 5.28
CA GLY A 77 25.01 9.76 5.90
C GLY A 77 23.63 9.21 6.21
N LEU A 78 22.84 9.95 7.01
CA LEU A 78 21.45 9.61 7.36
C LEU A 78 20.58 9.42 6.12
N GLN A 79 20.69 10.31 5.13
CA GLN A 79 19.95 10.18 3.87
C GLN A 79 20.32 8.93 3.07
N ARG A 80 21.57 8.46 3.13
CA ARG A 80 21.98 7.22 2.44
C ARG A 80 21.40 5.99 3.16
N GLU A 81 21.48 5.98 4.48
CA GLU A 81 20.95 4.89 5.30
C GLU A 81 19.43 4.76 5.15
N LEU A 82 18.69 5.88 5.23
CA LEU A 82 17.25 5.91 4.98
C LEU A 82 16.90 5.40 3.57
N ARG A 83 17.63 5.84 2.54
CA ARG A 83 17.43 5.34 1.16
C ARG A 83 17.67 3.84 1.05
N GLN A 84 18.67 3.30 1.74
CA GLN A 84 18.95 1.87 1.73
C GLN A 84 17.85 1.07 2.43
N LEU A 85 17.43 1.50 3.63
CA LEU A 85 16.33 0.86 4.37
C LEU A 85 15.04 0.87 3.55
N ARG A 86 14.70 2.00 2.92
CA ARG A 86 13.52 2.12 2.06
C ARG A 86 13.56 1.21 0.83
N ARG A 87 14.72 1.06 0.17
CA ARG A 87 14.87 0.11 -0.96
C ARG A 87 14.65 -1.33 -0.55
N ILE A 88 15.18 -1.74 0.60
CA ILE A 88 15.00 -3.10 1.13
C ILE A 88 13.53 -3.33 1.46
N ALA A 89 12.91 -2.36 2.14
CA ALA A 89 11.52 -2.42 2.51
C ALA A 89 10.61 -2.49 1.25
N GLY A 90 10.95 -1.76 0.19
CA GLY A 90 10.29 -1.82 -1.11
C GLY A 90 10.39 -3.18 -1.80
N ALA A 91 11.57 -3.78 -1.78
CA ALA A 91 11.74 -5.13 -2.29
C ALA A 91 10.89 -6.14 -1.49
N ALA A 92 10.79 -5.96 -0.17
CA ALA A 92 9.93 -6.81 0.68
C ALA A 92 8.43 -6.61 0.37
N GLN A 93 7.96 -5.37 0.17
CA GLN A 93 6.58 -5.13 -0.24
C GLN A 93 6.25 -5.76 -1.59
N ASN A 94 7.14 -5.65 -2.58
CA ASN A 94 6.95 -6.30 -3.88
C ASN A 94 6.90 -7.84 -3.80
N VAL A 95 7.47 -8.44 -2.75
CA VAL A 95 7.33 -9.88 -2.49
C VAL A 95 5.98 -10.19 -1.83
N LEU A 96 5.47 -9.27 -1.00
CA LEU A 96 4.16 -9.40 -0.37
C LEU A 96 3.02 -9.16 -1.35
N LEU A 97 3.08 -8.11 -2.18
CA LEU A 97 2.14 -7.83 -3.26
C LEU A 97 2.55 -8.64 -4.49
N ARG A 98 1.98 -9.84 -4.62
CA ARG A 98 2.29 -10.72 -5.75
C ARG A 98 1.83 -10.07 -7.05
N PRO A 99 2.60 -10.16 -8.14
CA PRO A 99 2.13 -9.68 -9.44
C PRO A 99 0.83 -10.39 -9.81
N LEU A 100 -0.25 -9.63 -9.94
CA LEU A 100 -1.54 -10.18 -10.34
C LEU A 100 -1.43 -10.73 -11.77
N PRO A 101 -1.93 -11.95 -12.04
CA PRO A 101 -2.01 -12.45 -13.40
C PRO A 101 -2.92 -11.53 -14.24
N PRO A 102 -2.66 -11.39 -15.55
CA PRO A 102 -3.42 -10.47 -16.40
C PRO A 102 -4.89 -10.89 -16.58
N ARG A 103 -5.22 -12.14 -16.28
CA ARG A 103 -6.56 -12.71 -16.34
C ARG A 103 -6.76 -13.74 -15.22
N ILE A 104 -7.93 -13.74 -14.59
CA ILE A 104 -8.37 -14.75 -13.61
C ILE A 104 -9.85 -15.04 -13.86
N ASP A 105 -10.19 -16.31 -14.07
CA ASP A 105 -11.59 -16.78 -14.21
C ASP A 105 -12.46 -15.90 -15.13
N GLY A 106 -11.93 -15.57 -16.31
CA GLY A 106 -12.64 -14.74 -17.29
C GLY A 106 -12.71 -13.24 -16.96
N LEU A 107 -12.04 -12.77 -15.90
CA LEU A 107 -11.84 -11.34 -15.63
C LEU A 107 -10.44 -10.92 -16.10
N ALA A 108 -10.34 -9.82 -16.86
CA ALA A 108 -9.06 -9.18 -17.16
C ALA A 108 -8.68 -8.22 -16.02
N ILE A 109 -7.44 -8.29 -15.54
CA ILE A 109 -7.02 -7.60 -14.30
C ILE A 109 -5.77 -6.77 -14.56
N ALA A 110 -5.73 -5.59 -13.95
CA ALA A 110 -4.52 -4.82 -13.78
C ALA A 110 -4.53 -4.11 -12.44
N ALA A 111 -3.37 -4.01 -11.80
CA ALA A 111 -3.14 -3.14 -10.66
C ALA A 111 -1.95 -2.24 -10.94
N GLY A 112 -1.90 -1.10 -10.24
CA GLY A 112 -0.75 -0.22 -10.23
C GLY A 112 -0.74 0.61 -8.97
N GLN A 113 0.45 0.96 -8.50
CA GLN A 113 0.66 1.79 -7.32
C GLN A 113 1.62 2.93 -7.68
N LEU A 114 1.32 4.12 -7.18
CA LEU A 114 2.11 5.32 -7.33
C LEU A 114 2.45 5.85 -5.94
N SER A 115 3.72 5.71 -5.54
CA SER A 115 4.17 6.19 -4.23
C SER A 115 4.46 7.70 -4.23
N ALA A 116 4.09 8.38 -3.14
CA ALA A 116 4.28 9.82 -2.93
C ALA A 116 5.76 10.23 -2.82
N ASP A 117 6.60 9.43 -2.17
CA ASP A 117 8.02 9.74 -1.97
C ASP A 117 8.89 9.11 -3.07
N ARG A 118 9.66 9.95 -3.79
CA ARG A 118 10.62 9.56 -4.85
C ARG A 118 11.66 8.52 -4.40
N GLY A 119 11.81 8.29 -3.10
CA GLY A 119 12.68 7.26 -2.52
C GLY A 119 11.98 6.26 -1.60
N ALA A 120 10.65 6.32 -1.44
CA ALA A 120 9.88 5.28 -0.75
C ALA A 120 9.27 4.35 -1.79
N THR A 121 9.31 3.07 -1.49
CA THR A 121 8.63 2.03 -2.27
C THR A 121 7.77 1.21 -1.31
N VAL A 122 7.45 1.79 -0.15
CA VAL A 122 6.70 1.14 0.93
C VAL A 122 5.51 1.98 1.28
N GLY A 123 4.37 1.59 0.74
CA GLY A 123 3.06 2.14 1.06
C GLY A 123 2.26 1.29 2.03
N GLY A 124 1.21 1.88 2.60
CA GLY A 124 0.19 1.17 3.37
C GLY A 124 -0.77 0.35 2.50
N ASP A 125 -0.83 0.65 1.19
CA ASP A 125 -1.76 -0.02 0.29
C ASP A 125 -1.53 -1.54 0.21
N LEU A 126 -2.63 -2.27 0.20
CA LEU A 126 -2.68 -3.71 -0.06
C LEU A 126 -3.76 -4.05 -1.07
N TYR A 127 -3.47 -5.02 -1.93
CA TYR A 127 -4.47 -5.61 -2.81
C TYR A 127 -4.11 -7.05 -3.17
N GLU A 128 -5.11 -7.88 -3.40
CA GLU A 128 -4.96 -9.25 -3.91
C GLU A 128 -6.24 -9.70 -4.62
N VAL A 129 -6.10 -10.54 -5.65
CA VAL A 129 -7.23 -11.11 -6.39
C VAL A 129 -7.05 -12.61 -6.52
N ILE A 130 -8.04 -13.38 -6.07
CA ILE A 130 -7.99 -14.85 -6.01
C ILE A 130 -9.24 -15.43 -6.67
N ALA A 131 -9.08 -16.39 -7.58
CA ALA A 131 -10.18 -17.25 -8.03
C ALA A 131 -10.42 -18.37 -7.02
N THR A 132 -11.68 -18.56 -6.67
CA THR A 132 -12.14 -19.53 -5.68
C THR A 132 -13.38 -20.25 -6.23
N ASP A 133 -13.82 -21.31 -5.58
CA ASP A 133 -15.07 -22.02 -5.96
C ASP A 133 -16.32 -21.14 -5.73
N HIS A 134 -16.19 -20.05 -4.98
CA HIS A 134 -17.24 -19.07 -4.69
C HIS A 134 -17.26 -17.89 -5.68
N GLY A 135 -16.30 -17.85 -6.62
CA GLY A 135 -16.09 -16.74 -7.56
C GLY A 135 -14.73 -16.08 -7.39
N VAL A 136 -14.56 -14.91 -8.00
CA VAL A 136 -13.32 -14.13 -7.85
C VAL A 136 -13.44 -13.23 -6.64
N ARG A 137 -12.58 -13.43 -5.65
CA ARG A 137 -12.52 -12.60 -4.45
C ARG A 137 -11.40 -11.57 -4.57
N VAL A 138 -11.68 -10.36 -4.11
CA VAL A 138 -10.77 -9.23 -4.15
C VAL A 138 -10.68 -8.65 -2.74
N VAL A 139 -9.46 -8.42 -2.27
CA VAL A 139 -9.23 -7.55 -1.11
C VAL A 139 -8.45 -6.33 -1.60
N MET A 140 -8.86 -5.15 -1.16
CA MET A 140 -8.11 -3.91 -1.31
C MET A 140 -8.20 -3.14 -0.01
N GLY A 141 -7.12 -2.47 0.38
CA GLY A 141 -7.10 -1.73 1.63
C GLY A 141 -5.93 -0.79 1.71
N ASP A 142 -5.97 0.07 2.72
CA ASP A 142 -4.85 0.91 3.11
C ASP A 142 -4.61 0.82 4.62
N VAL A 143 -3.35 0.68 4.99
CA VAL A 143 -2.89 0.64 6.37
C VAL A 143 -2.48 2.03 6.79
N ARG A 144 -3.23 2.60 7.73
CA ARG A 144 -2.82 3.84 8.39
C ARG A 144 -1.64 3.55 9.30
N GLY A 145 -0.48 4.07 8.91
CA GLY A 145 0.78 3.93 9.62
C GLY A 145 1.95 4.12 8.66
N HIS A 146 3.14 4.42 9.17
CA HIS A 146 4.29 4.68 8.32
C HIS A 146 5.41 3.64 8.48
N GLY A 147 6.01 3.26 7.34
CA GLY A 147 7.28 2.54 7.29
C GLY A 147 7.17 1.02 7.40
N LEU A 148 8.06 0.40 8.17
CA LEU A 148 8.16 -1.07 8.24
C LEU A 148 7.05 -1.73 9.07
N ALA A 149 6.39 -0.99 9.95
CA ALA A 149 5.30 -1.49 10.77
C ALA A 149 4.09 -1.86 9.91
N SER A 150 3.68 -0.95 9.00
CA SER A 150 2.55 -1.19 8.08
C SER A 150 2.78 -2.42 7.20
N LEU A 151 4.03 -2.70 6.81
CA LEU A 151 4.37 -3.87 6.01
C LEU A 151 4.03 -5.19 6.72
N ALA A 152 4.24 -5.27 8.03
CA ALA A 152 3.92 -6.47 8.81
C ALA A 152 2.40 -6.64 8.93
N THR A 153 1.67 -5.54 9.08
CA THR A 153 0.20 -5.51 9.06
C THR A 153 -0.37 -5.94 7.72
N VAL A 154 0.16 -5.42 6.60
CA VAL A 154 -0.18 -5.87 5.24
C VAL A 154 0.05 -7.38 5.11
N ALA A 155 1.18 -7.89 5.59
CA ALA A 155 1.49 -9.32 5.55
C ALA A 155 0.50 -10.17 6.35
N ALA A 156 0.08 -9.71 7.54
CA ALA A 156 -0.91 -10.39 8.37
C ALA A 156 -2.28 -10.46 7.69
N VAL A 157 -2.75 -9.34 7.13
CA VAL A 157 -4.05 -9.25 6.44
C VAL A 157 -4.04 -10.09 5.15
N LEU A 158 -3.05 -9.90 4.28
CA LEU A 158 -2.96 -10.66 3.03
C LEU A 158 -2.71 -12.16 3.26
N GLY A 159 -1.93 -12.50 4.29
CA GLY A 159 -1.73 -13.89 4.69
C GLY A 159 -3.04 -14.56 5.06
N SER A 160 -3.84 -13.92 5.93
CA SER A 160 -5.16 -14.43 6.33
C SER A 160 -6.15 -14.47 5.16
N PHE A 161 -6.14 -13.47 4.27
CA PHE A 161 -7.01 -13.45 3.10
C PHE A 161 -6.72 -14.59 2.14
N ARG A 162 -5.44 -14.90 1.89
CA ARG A 162 -5.04 -15.97 0.97
C ARG A 162 -5.51 -17.35 1.40
N GLU A 163 -5.59 -17.60 2.71
CA GLU A 163 -6.11 -18.85 3.26
C GLU A 163 -7.65 -18.82 3.27
N ALA A 164 -8.23 -17.82 3.94
CA ALA A 164 -9.68 -17.68 4.11
C ALA A 164 -10.45 -17.61 2.79
N ALA A 165 -9.87 -17.00 1.75
CA ALA A 165 -10.51 -16.89 0.45
C ALA A 165 -10.84 -18.26 -0.17
N HIS A 166 -10.03 -19.29 0.10
CA HIS A 166 -10.27 -20.64 -0.40
C HIS A 166 -11.14 -21.48 0.54
N ASP A 167 -10.96 -21.33 1.85
CA ASP A 167 -11.56 -22.25 2.83
C ASP A 167 -12.97 -21.85 3.26
N GLU A 168 -13.29 -20.55 3.26
CA GLU A 168 -14.56 -20.04 3.77
C GLU A 168 -15.57 -19.78 2.65
N ALA A 169 -16.77 -20.36 2.74
CA ALA A 169 -17.80 -20.14 1.73
C ALA A 169 -18.40 -18.73 1.76
N GLU A 170 -18.51 -18.13 2.94
CA GLU A 170 -19.15 -16.83 3.12
C GLU A 170 -18.13 -15.69 3.26
N LEU A 171 -18.40 -14.57 2.60
CA LEU A 171 -17.54 -13.38 2.65
C LEU A 171 -17.42 -12.79 4.07
N THR A 172 -18.46 -12.96 4.88
CA THR A 172 -18.50 -12.58 6.30
C THR A 172 -17.50 -13.37 7.13
N CYS A 173 -17.37 -14.69 6.90
CA CYS A 173 -16.38 -15.54 7.55
C CYS A 173 -14.95 -15.13 7.18
N VAL A 174 -14.71 -14.81 5.90
CA VAL A 174 -13.43 -14.27 5.44
C VAL A 174 -13.08 -13.00 6.22
N LEU A 175 -14.00 -12.03 6.29
CA LEU A 175 -13.77 -10.79 7.03
C LEU A 175 -13.48 -11.03 8.53
N ARG A 176 -14.17 -11.97 9.17
CA ARG A 176 -13.90 -12.36 10.56
C ARG A 176 -12.51 -12.94 10.76
N LEU A 177 -12.02 -13.72 9.81
CA LEU A 177 -10.65 -14.25 9.89
C LEU A 177 -9.61 -13.14 9.73
N LEU A 178 -9.84 -12.17 8.83
CA LEU A 178 -9.00 -10.98 8.70
C LEU A 178 -8.99 -10.15 9.99
N GLU A 179 -10.16 -9.89 10.60
CA GLU A 179 -10.29 -9.21 11.88
C GLU A 179 -9.48 -9.93 12.98
N ARG A 180 -9.61 -11.26 13.09
CA ARG A 180 -8.87 -12.06 14.07
C ARG A 180 -7.36 -12.03 13.80
N ALA A 181 -6.94 -12.08 12.54
CA ALA A 181 -5.53 -12.00 12.18
C ALA A 181 -4.93 -10.64 12.54
N MET A 182 -5.65 -9.56 12.25
CA MET A 182 -5.29 -8.20 12.68
C MET A 182 -5.16 -8.12 14.20
N ALA A 183 -6.17 -8.57 14.93
CA ALA A 183 -6.16 -8.53 16.39
C ALA A 183 -5.01 -9.35 16.99
N ARG A 184 -4.66 -10.50 16.40
CA ARG A 184 -3.46 -11.27 16.81
C ARG A 184 -2.18 -10.47 16.55
N HIS A 185 -2.04 -9.90 15.35
CA HIS A 185 -0.87 -9.11 14.97
C HIS A 185 -0.63 -7.94 15.92
N LEU A 186 -1.67 -7.14 16.20
CA LEU A 186 -1.58 -5.99 17.10
C LEU A 186 -1.19 -6.40 18.53
N ARG A 187 -1.73 -7.51 19.05
CA ARG A 187 -1.36 -8.04 20.38
C ARG A 187 0.10 -8.50 20.44
N GLU A 188 0.59 -9.17 19.40
CA GLU A 188 1.99 -9.62 19.32
C GLU A 188 2.95 -8.42 19.28
N ARG A 189 2.66 -7.43 18.43
CA ARG A 189 3.46 -6.18 18.34
C ARG A 189 3.49 -5.42 19.66
N SER A 190 2.33 -5.30 20.33
CA SER A 190 2.23 -4.62 21.63
C SER A 190 3.18 -5.23 22.67
N ARG A 191 3.31 -6.57 22.67
CA ARG A 191 4.21 -7.31 23.58
C ARG A 191 5.68 -7.09 23.26
N ASP A 192 6.04 -7.07 21.97
CA ASP A 192 7.42 -6.85 21.52
C ASP A 192 7.92 -5.44 21.84
N GLU A 193 7.04 -4.43 21.74
CA GLU A 193 7.39 -3.03 22.05
C GLU A 193 7.43 -2.75 23.56
N HIS A 194 6.66 -3.47 24.38
CA HIS A 194 6.58 -3.28 25.84
C HIS A 194 6.74 -4.61 26.63
N PRO A 195 7.92 -5.25 26.61
CA PRO A 195 8.14 -6.56 27.25
C PRO A 195 8.05 -6.56 28.79
N ALA A 196 7.91 -5.39 29.43
CA ALA A 196 7.89 -5.23 30.90
C ALA A 196 6.50 -4.99 31.52
N ALA A 197 5.41 -4.92 30.73
CA ALA A 197 4.07 -4.73 31.27
C ALA A 197 3.48 -6.07 31.75
N GLY A 198 3.64 -6.35 33.05
CA GLY A 198 2.91 -7.42 33.71
C GLY A 198 1.41 -7.12 33.78
N GLY A 199 0.59 -8.01 33.23
CA GLY A 199 -0.80 -8.25 33.64
C GLY A 199 -1.87 -7.18 33.36
N ALA A 200 -1.53 -5.97 32.91
CA ALA A 200 -2.50 -4.94 32.55
C ALA A 200 -2.48 -4.68 31.04
N GLU A 201 -3.66 -4.76 30.41
CA GLU A 201 -3.88 -4.38 29.00
C GLU A 201 -3.27 -3.00 28.73
N PRO A 202 -2.35 -2.87 27.75
CA PRO A 202 -1.62 -1.62 27.53
C PRO A 202 -2.58 -0.54 27.01
N VAL A 203 -2.65 0.57 27.72
CA VAL A 203 -3.24 1.82 27.22
C VAL A 203 -2.12 2.58 26.50
N SER A 204 -2.19 2.66 25.15
CA SER A 204 -1.30 3.38 24.20
C SER A 204 -0.04 2.60 23.74
N PRO A 205 0.49 2.67 22.48
CA PRO A 205 0.14 3.43 21.25
C PRO A 205 -0.29 2.57 20.03
N VAL A 206 -0.49 1.26 20.20
CA VAL A 206 -0.93 0.34 19.12
C VAL A 206 -2.36 0.64 18.63
N ALA A 207 -3.09 1.50 19.36
CA ALA A 207 -4.43 1.97 19.02
C ALA A 207 -4.49 2.88 17.76
N GLU A 208 -3.37 3.33 17.21
CA GLU A 208 -3.34 4.15 15.99
C GLU A 208 -3.16 3.36 14.69
N GLU A 209 -2.78 2.08 14.76
CA GLU A 209 -2.60 1.24 13.57
C GLU A 209 -3.91 0.54 13.20
N PHE A 210 -4.42 0.86 12.02
CA PHE A 210 -5.62 0.26 11.49
C PHE A 210 -5.58 0.11 9.99
N VAL A 211 -6.48 -0.72 9.47
CA VAL A 211 -6.57 -0.97 8.05
C VAL A 211 -7.99 -0.75 7.57
N THR A 212 -8.13 0.12 6.57
CA THR A 212 -9.35 0.20 5.78
C THR A 212 -9.35 -0.96 4.81
N VAL A 213 -10.49 -1.67 4.67
CA VAL A 213 -10.58 -2.83 3.77
C VAL A 213 -11.87 -2.81 2.98
N LEU A 214 -11.78 -2.96 1.67
CA LEU A 214 -12.87 -3.38 0.80
C LEU A 214 -12.64 -4.83 0.40
N LEU A 215 -13.58 -5.69 0.77
CA LEU A 215 -13.61 -7.10 0.41
C LEU A 215 -14.76 -7.33 -0.58
N LEU A 216 -14.46 -7.84 -1.77
CA LEU A 216 -15.44 -8.13 -2.81
C LEU A 216 -15.46 -9.61 -3.20
N GLU A 217 -16.62 -10.08 -3.62
CA GLU A 217 -16.80 -11.36 -4.32
C GLU A 217 -17.55 -11.11 -5.64
N ILE A 218 -16.94 -11.51 -6.76
CA ILE A 218 -17.51 -11.44 -8.10
C ILE A 218 -17.87 -12.87 -8.52
N ARG A 219 -19.15 -13.21 -8.41
CA ARG A 219 -19.67 -14.53 -8.77
C ARG A 219 -19.62 -14.79 -10.26
N GLN A 220 -19.75 -16.05 -10.68
CA GLN A 220 -19.68 -16.43 -12.09
C GLN A 220 -20.71 -15.72 -12.97
N ASP A 221 -21.90 -15.47 -12.43
CA ASP A 221 -23.00 -14.77 -13.10
C ASP A 221 -22.83 -13.23 -13.13
N GLY A 222 -21.70 -12.74 -12.62
CA GLY A 222 -21.33 -11.33 -12.56
C GLY A 222 -21.90 -10.58 -11.36
N GLU A 223 -22.66 -11.22 -10.46
CA GLU A 223 -23.07 -10.58 -9.21
C GLU A 223 -21.85 -10.16 -8.39
N VAL A 224 -21.87 -8.92 -7.90
CA VAL A 224 -20.81 -8.35 -7.07
C VAL A 224 -21.35 -8.16 -5.66
N LEU A 225 -20.70 -8.79 -4.69
CA LEU A 225 -20.98 -8.64 -3.27
C LEU A 225 -19.80 -7.94 -2.59
N ALA A 226 -20.09 -7.12 -1.59
CA ALA A 226 -19.08 -6.33 -0.90
C ALA A 226 -19.27 -6.31 0.63
N LEU A 227 -18.15 -6.25 1.33
CA LEU A 227 -18.05 -5.80 2.72
C LEU A 227 -17.01 -4.68 2.77
N ASN A 228 -17.42 -3.51 3.27
CA ASN A 228 -16.58 -2.33 3.31
C ASN A 228 -16.31 -1.91 4.76
N CYS A 229 -15.04 -1.94 5.16
CA CYS A 229 -14.52 -1.54 6.47
C CYS A 229 -13.77 -0.21 6.35
N GLY A 230 -14.50 0.87 6.05
CA GLY A 230 -13.96 2.24 5.99
C GLY A 230 -13.10 2.56 4.76
N HIS A 231 -13.19 1.78 3.69
CA HIS A 231 -12.46 1.99 2.44
C HIS A 231 -13.33 2.71 1.39
N PRO A 232 -12.76 3.41 0.39
CA PRO A 232 -13.55 3.98 -0.70
C PRO A 232 -14.34 2.94 -1.50
N TRP A 233 -15.56 3.30 -1.90
CA TRP A 233 -16.41 2.44 -2.74
C TRP A 233 -15.89 2.37 -4.18
N PRO A 234 -16.05 1.24 -4.88
CA PRO A 234 -15.53 1.08 -6.23
C PRO A 234 -16.38 1.83 -7.27
N TYR A 235 -15.77 2.12 -8.41
CA TYR A 235 -16.45 2.67 -9.58
C TYR A 235 -16.77 1.60 -10.61
N LEU A 236 -18.02 1.55 -11.05
CA LEU A 236 -18.43 0.80 -12.23
C LEU A 236 -18.08 1.61 -13.49
N LEU A 237 -17.28 0.99 -14.35
CA LEU A 237 -16.77 1.56 -15.58
C LEU A 237 -17.52 1.00 -16.77
N ARG A 238 -18.17 1.88 -17.52
CA ARG A 238 -18.93 1.54 -18.73
C ARG A 238 -18.46 2.39 -19.90
N SER A 239 -18.60 1.84 -21.10
CA SER A 239 -18.39 2.59 -22.33
C SER A 239 -19.51 2.27 -23.30
N HIS A 240 -20.20 3.31 -23.76
CA HIS A 240 -21.32 3.16 -24.69
C HIS A 240 -20.96 3.81 -26.03
N ALA A 241 -21.11 3.05 -27.11
CA ALA A 241 -21.05 3.61 -28.46
C ALA A 241 -22.38 4.35 -28.71
N GLY A 242 -22.33 5.68 -28.70
CA GLY A 242 -23.51 6.50 -29.00
C GLY A 242 -23.87 6.46 -30.50
N PRO A 243 -25.10 6.86 -30.88
CA PRO A 243 -25.55 6.91 -32.28
C PRO A 243 -24.68 7.78 -33.19
N ALA A 244 -23.92 8.71 -32.62
CA ALA A 244 -23.08 9.67 -33.35
C ALA A 244 -21.60 9.24 -33.50
N ALA A 245 -21.26 7.96 -33.33
CA ALA A 245 -19.89 7.43 -33.34
C ALA A 245 -18.91 8.02 -32.29
N VAL A 246 -19.39 8.91 -31.41
CA VAL A 246 -18.64 9.37 -30.24
C VAL A 246 -18.91 8.42 -29.08
N ALA A 247 -17.91 7.61 -28.74
CA ALA A 247 -17.99 6.75 -27.57
C ALA A 247 -17.93 7.60 -26.29
N ARG A 248 -18.88 7.37 -25.38
CA ARG A 248 -18.95 8.01 -24.06
C ARG A 248 -18.57 6.99 -22.99
N GLY A 249 -17.57 7.36 -22.18
CA GLY A 249 -17.24 6.63 -20.97
C GLY A 249 -18.08 7.11 -19.80
N TYR A 250 -18.43 6.19 -18.91
CA TYR A 250 -19.17 6.47 -17.68
C TYR A 250 -18.44 5.79 -16.52
N ALA A 251 -18.34 6.52 -15.41
CA ALA A 251 -17.84 6.02 -14.15
C ALA A 251 -18.89 6.31 -13.08
N GLU A 252 -19.51 5.27 -12.55
CA GLU A 252 -20.59 5.37 -11.57
C GLU A 252 -20.11 4.79 -10.24
N LEU A 253 -20.24 5.56 -9.16
CA LEU A 253 -19.85 5.09 -7.83
C LEU A 253 -20.85 4.02 -7.36
N VAL A 254 -20.34 2.84 -7.02
CA VAL A 254 -21.15 1.74 -6.51
C VAL A 254 -21.30 1.92 -5.01
N VAL A 255 -22.26 2.75 -4.59
CA VAL A 255 -22.50 3.03 -3.18
C VAL A 255 -23.35 1.92 -2.57
N GLY A 256 -22.89 1.44 -1.42
CA GLY A 256 -23.37 0.21 -0.82
C GLY A 256 -23.65 0.30 0.66
N GLY A 257 -24.56 1.18 1.10
CA GLY A 257 -24.86 1.35 2.52
C GLY A 257 -23.70 1.93 3.34
N ASP A 258 -23.86 1.90 4.67
CA ASP A 258 -22.90 2.48 5.60
C ASP A 258 -21.68 1.55 5.79
N PRO A 259 -20.45 2.10 5.78
CA PRO A 259 -19.26 1.30 5.99
C PRO A 259 -19.17 0.78 7.44
N LEU A 260 -18.63 -0.42 7.59
CA LEU A 260 -18.17 -0.99 8.86
C LEU A 260 -16.93 -0.23 9.37
N PRO A 261 -16.63 -0.29 10.68
CA PRO A 261 -15.39 0.30 11.19
C PRO A 261 -14.15 -0.36 10.58
N PRO A 262 -13.03 0.37 10.44
CA PRO A 262 -11.77 -0.21 9.98
C PRO A 262 -11.29 -1.30 10.93
N LEU A 263 -10.48 -2.23 10.42
CA LEU A 263 -9.92 -3.33 11.22
C LEU A 263 -8.84 -2.79 12.16
N GLY A 264 -8.92 -3.14 13.44
CA GLY A 264 -7.91 -2.83 14.46
C GLY A 264 -8.47 -2.05 15.67
N PRO A 265 -8.99 -0.83 15.50
CA PRO A 265 -9.36 0.04 16.62
C PRO A 265 -10.55 -0.47 17.42
N PHE A 266 -11.52 -1.11 16.75
CA PHE A 266 -12.74 -1.60 17.35
C PHE A 266 -13.09 -2.99 16.79
N PRO A 267 -13.75 -3.85 17.60
CA PRO A 267 -14.30 -5.09 17.08
C PRO A 267 -15.43 -4.80 16.08
N LEU A 268 -15.53 -5.62 15.04
CA LEU A 268 -16.62 -5.56 14.08
C LEU A 268 -17.94 -6.00 14.74
N PRO A 269 -19.07 -5.36 14.39
CA PRO A 269 -20.40 -5.71 14.91
C PRO A 269 -20.75 -7.16 14.62
N ALA A 270 -21.59 -7.80 15.45
CA ALA A 270 -21.96 -9.22 15.30
C ALA A 270 -22.52 -9.55 13.91
N GLU A 271 -23.40 -8.68 13.41
CA GLU A 271 -23.98 -8.75 12.07
C GLU A 271 -23.08 -8.01 11.07
N LEU A 272 -22.77 -8.69 9.97
CA LEU A 272 -21.95 -8.15 8.89
C LEU A 272 -22.82 -8.06 7.63
N PRO A 273 -23.48 -6.90 7.37
CA PRO A 273 -24.37 -6.76 6.23
C PRO A 273 -23.57 -6.82 4.93
N VAL A 274 -23.76 -7.89 4.17
CA VAL A 274 -23.16 -8.03 2.84
C VAL A 274 -23.96 -7.18 1.86
N VAL A 275 -23.26 -6.32 1.13
CA VAL A 275 -23.83 -5.35 0.22
C VAL A 275 -23.86 -5.95 -1.18
N ALA A 276 -25.03 -5.95 -1.82
CA ALA A 276 -25.16 -6.28 -3.24
C ALA A 276 -24.85 -5.05 -4.10
N CYS A 277 -23.69 -5.07 -4.76
CA CYS A 277 -23.17 -4.02 -5.62
C CYS A 277 -23.69 -4.07 -7.06
N GLY A 278 -24.73 -4.88 -7.32
CA GLY A 278 -25.29 -5.12 -8.65
C GLY A 278 -24.52 -6.20 -9.43
N ARG A 279 -24.55 -6.09 -10.76
CA ARG A 279 -23.91 -7.07 -11.67
C ARG A 279 -22.90 -6.39 -12.58
N LEU A 280 -21.69 -6.94 -12.62
CA LEU A 280 -20.64 -6.58 -13.57
C LEU A 280 -20.87 -7.31 -14.89
N LEU A 281 -21.40 -6.61 -15.90
CA LEU A 281 -21.74 -7.22 -17.19
C LEU A 281 -20.50 -7.44 -18.07
N PRO A 282 -20.59 -8.34 -19.08
CA PRO A 282 -19.50 -8.52 -20.03
C PRO A 282 -19.09 -7.20 -20.72
N GLY A 283 -17.80 -6.90 -20.72
CA GLY A 283 -17.20 -5.66 -21.24
C GLY A 283 -17.15 -4.52 -20.24
N GLU A 284 -17.86 -4.59 -19.11
CA GLU A 284 -17.81 -3.59 -18.06
C GLU A 284 -16.58 -3.79 -17.16
N GLY A 285 -16.07 -2.69 -16.62
CA GLY A 285 -14.98 -2.67 -15.66
C GLY A 285 -15.45 -2.30 -14.26
N LEU A 286 -14.71 -2.76 -13.25
CA LEU A 286 -14.84 -2.34 -11.86
C LEU A 286 -13.47 -1.80 -11.43
N LEU A 287 -13.43 -0.56 -10.93
CA LEU A 287 -12.22 0.07 -10.43
C LEU A 287 -12.32 0.26 -8.93
N LEU A 288 -11.33 -0.29 -8.22
CA LEU A 288 -11.08 -0.05 -6.80
C LEU A 288 -9.87 0.89 -6.69
N HIS A 289 -9.86 1.72 -5.66
CA HIS A 289 -8.81 2.70 -5.43
C HIS A 289 -8.60 2.98 -3.94
N THR A 290 -7.41 3.44 -3.57
CA THR A 290 -7.15 4.00 -2.24
C THR A 290 -7.55 5.48 -2.21
N ASP A 291 -7.69 6.03 -1.01
CA ASP A 291 -8.04 7.43 -0.75
C ASP A 291 -6.99 8.42 -1.25
N GLY A 292 -5.71 8.02 -1.35
CA GLY A 292 -4.65 8.88 -1.92
C GLY A 292 -4.93 9.38 -3.35
N LEU A 293 -5.84 8.76 -4.12
CA LEU A 293 -6.34 9.34 -5.37
C LEU A 293 -7.36 10.46 -5.16
N GLU A 294 -8.28 10.31 -4.22
CA GLU A 294 -9.32 11.29 -3.93
C GLU A 294 -8.77 12.48 -3.15
N ASP A 295 -7.81 12.23 -2.25
CA ASP A 295 -7.14 13.24 -1.44
C ASP A 295 -6.04 14.01 -2.17
N ALA A 296 -5.65 13.56 -3.36
CA ALA A 296 -4.67 14.26 -4.18
C ALA A 296 -5.17 15.65 -4.60
N ARG A 297 -4.29 16.66 -4.45
CA ARG A 297 -4.62 18.07 -4.69
C ARG A 297 -3.71 18.72 -5.71
N ASP A 298 -4.25 19.69 -6.44
CA ASP A 298 -3.45 20.61 -7.23
C ASP A 298 -2.81 21.70 -6.35
N ALA A 299 -1.94 22.54 -6.95
CA ALA A 299 -1.30 23.65 -6.25
C ALA A 299 -2.27 24.71 -5.69
N ARG A 300 -3.57 24.66 -6.05
CA ARG A 300 -4.63 25.51 -5.53
C ARG A 300 -5.48 24.81 -4.46
N GLY A 301 -5.09 23.59 -4.05
CA GLY A 301 -5.79 22.78 -3.05
C GLY A 301 -7.03 22.05 -3.57
N ARG A 302 -7.29 22.06 -4.89
CA ARG A 302 -8.47 21.39 -5.47
C ARG A 302 -8.20 19.91 -5.64
N PHE A 303 -9.16 19.10 -5.17
CA PHE A 303 -9.13 17.65 -5.27
C PHE A 303 -9.09 17.16 -6.73
N PHE A 304 -8.49 15.98 -6.92
CA PHE A 304 -8.50 15.28 -8.19
C PHE A 304 -9.92 14.82 -8.56
N PRO A 305 -10.47 15.22 -9.72
CA PRO A 305 -11.83 14.85 -10.12
C PRO A 305 -11.83 13.42 -10.68
N LEU A 306 -11.65 12.43 -9.79
CA LEU A 306 -11.54 11.02 -10.14
C LEU A 306 -12.67 10.52 -11.06
N PRO A 307 -13.97 10.80 -10.81
CA PRO A 307 -15.04 10.34 -11.71
C PRO A 307 -14.88 10.84 -13.16
N ALA A 308 -14.48 12.10 -13.34
CA ALA A 308 -14.27 12.67 -14.67
C ALA A 308 -13.05 12.05 -15.35
N ALA A 309 -11.97 11.81 -14.60
CA ALA A 309 -10.77 11.17 -15.12
C ALA A 309 -11.01 9.71 -15.53
N LEU A 310 -11.85 8.99 -14.79
CA LEU A 310 -12.27 7.62 -15.11
C LEU A 310 -13.17 7.60 -16.35
N ALA A 311 -14.17 8.48 -16.42
CA ALA A 311 -15.03 8.60 -17.59
C ALA A 311 -14.23 8.91 -18.87
N GLU A 312 -13.18 9.74 -18.76
CA GLU A 312 -12.22 9.97 -19.85
C GLU A 312 -11.48 8.70 -20.24
N ALA A 313 -10.92 8.00 -19.26
CA ALA A 313 -10.07 6.84 -19.46
C ALA A 313 -10.79 5.66 -20.14
N VAL A 314 -12.12 5.60 -20.05
CA VAL A 314 -12.96 4.54 -20.64
C VAL A 314 -13.77 4.98 -21.86
N ARG A 315 -13.47 6.14 -22.44
CA ARG A 315 -14.09 6.55 -23.72
C ARG A 315 -13.80 5.56 -24.84
N VAL A 316 -12.60 4.99 -24.90
CA VAL A 316 -12.19 4.10 -25.99
C VAL A 316 -12.47 2.64 -25.62
N GLN A 317 -13.21 1.95 -26.50
CA GLN A 317 -13.44 0.50 -26.41
C GLN A 317 -12.35 -0.28 -27.15
N PRO A 318 -11.99 -1.49 -26.67
CA PRO A 318 -12.44 -2.08 -25.42
C PRO A 318 -11.76 -1.41 -24.20
N VAL A 319 -12.42 -1.39 -23.04
CA VAL A 319 -11.81 -0.90 -21.79
C VAL A 319 -10.61 -1.78 -21.46
N VAL A 320 -9.37 -1.32 -21.60
CA VAL A 320 -8.20 -2.14 -21.24
C VAL A 320 -7.73 -1.75 -19.83
N PRO A 321 -7.78 -2.65 -18.82
CA PRO A 321 -7.45 -2.31 -17.42
C PRO A 321 -6.14 -1.54 -17.25
N LYS A 322 -5.05 -2.00 -17.90
CA LYS A 322 -3.75 -1.30 -17.86
C LYS A 322 -3.78 0.09 -18.50
N ALA A 323 -4.57 0.28 -19.56
CA ALA A 323 -4.69 1.55 -20.23
C ALA A 323 -5.46 2.56 -19.36
N VAL A 324 -6.49 2.10 -18.65
CA VAL A 324 -7.24 2.91 -17.67
C VAL A 324 -6.31 3.42 -16.57
N ILE A 325 -5.58 2.52 -15.91
CA ILE A 325 -4.62 2.89 -14.84
C ILE A 325 -3.61 3.91 -15.36
N ARG A 326 -3.00 3.65 -16.53
CA ARG A 326 -2.03 4.58 -17.14
C ARG A 326 -2.64 5.95 -17.44
N ALA A 327 -3.87 5.98 -17.95
CA ALA A 327 -4.56 7.23 -18.28
C ALA A 327 -4.91 8.04 -17.01
N VAL A 328 -5.37 7.37 -15.95
CA VAL A 328 -5.69 8.02 -14.67
C VAL A 328 -4.44 8.56 -13.99
N TYR A 329 -3.37 7.76 -13.87
CA TYR A 329 -2.11 8.26 -13.30
C TYR A 329 -1.48 9.39 -14.12
N ALA A 330 -1.55 9.32 -15.45
CA ALA A 330 -1.08 10.43 -16.27
C ALA A 330 -1.89 11.72 -16.03
N GLN A 331 -3.20 11.62 -15.78
CA GLN A 331 -4.04 12.76 -15.41
C GLN A 331 -3.71 13.28 -14.01
N LEU A 332 -3.56 12.39 -13.03
CA LEU A 332 -3.20 12.68 -11.65
C LEU A 332 -1.90 13.48 -11.59
N LEU A 333 -0.82 12.95 -12.18
CA LEU A 333 0.50 13.60 -12.21
C LEU A 333 0.48 14.98 -12.89
N ARG A 334 -0.35 15.16 -13.92
CA ARG A 334 -0.52 16.47 -14.58
C ARG A 334 -1.24 17.47 -13.69
N GLN A 335 -2.23 17.03 -12.91
CA GLN A 335 -2.99 17.92 -12.05
C GLN A 335 -2.23 18.32 -10.79
N THR A 336 -1.53 17.38 -10.16
CA THR A 336 -0.71 17.65 -8.96
C THR A 336 0.59 18.38 -9.31
N GLY A 337 1.04 18.32 -10.57
CA GLY A 337 2.33 18.86 -11.00
C GLY A 337 3.53 18.01 -10.56
N GLY A 338 3.29 16.75 -10.17
CA GLY A 338 4.30 15.87 -9.60
C GLY A 338 3.69 14.61 -8.99
N LEU A 339 4.38 14.02 -8.01
CA LEU A 339 3.81 12.93 -7.23
C LEU A 339 2.75 13.49 -6.26
N PRO A 340 1.69 12.72 -5.96
CA PRO A 340 0.75 13.08 -4.89
C PRO A 340 1.43 13.11 -3.51
N ASP A 341 0.76 13.71 -2.54
CA ASP A 341 1.24 13.78 -1.14
C ASP A 341 1.10 12.45 -0.40
N ASP A 342 0.17 11.60 -0.85
CA ASP A 342 -0.08 10.26 -0.32
C ASP A 342 0.00 9.18 -1.41
N ASP A 343 0.17 7.94 -0.99
CA ASP A 343 0.28 6.79 -1.90
C ASP A 343 -1.07 6.51 -2.58
N ALA A 344 -1.01 6.21 -3.87
CA ALA A 344 -2.17 6.03 -4.72
C ALA A 344 -2.13 4.65 -5.38
N ALA A 345 -3.09 3.79 -5.05
CA ALA A 345 -3.25 2.48 -5.67
C ALA A 345 -4.56 2.37 -6.46
N LEU A 346 -4.50 1.63 -7.56
CA LEU A 346 -5.62 1.32 -8.44
C LEU A 346 -5.64 -0.16 -8.76
N LEU A 347 -6.82 -0.77 -8.70
CA LEU A 347 -7.10 -2.11 -9.19
C LEU A 347 -8.29 -2.06 -10.14
N VAL A 348 -8.11 -2.56 -11.36
CA VAL A 348 -9.15 -2.61 -12.40
C VAL A 348 -9.40 -4.05 -12.80
N LEU A 349 -10.65 -4.50 -12.67
CA LEU A 349 -11.15 -5.77 -13.17
C LEU A 349 -12.13 -5.50 -14.31
N ARG A 350 -12.04 -6.25 -15.41
CA ARG A 350 -13.04 -6.21 -16.49
C ARG A 350 -13.61 -7.58 -16.73
N ASN A 351 -14.93 -7.68 -16.83
CA ASN A 351 -15.57 -8.96 -17.10
C ASN A 351 -15.48 -9.32 -18.59
N ASP A 352 -14.68 -10.32 -18.94
CA ASP A 352 -14.56 -10.86 -20.30
C ASP A 352 -15.36 -12.16 -20.50
N ARG A 353 -16.09 -12.61 -19.47
CA ARG A 353 -16.93 -13.81 -19.57
C ARG A 353 -18.02 -13.55 -20.62
N LYS A 354 -18.15 -14.44 -21.60
CA LYS A 354 -19.25 -14.39 -22.56
C LYS A 354 -20.50 -14.94 -21.88
N ARG A 355 -21.63 -14.24 -21.97
CA ARG A 355 -22.93 -14.84 -21.60
C ARG A 355 -23.20 -16.00 -22.55
N VAL A 356 -23.16 -17.23 -22.05
CA VAL A 356 -23.85 -18.35 -22.71
C VAL A 356 -25.32 -18.18 -22.35
N PRO A 357 -26.23 -17.91 -23.30
CA PRO A 357 -27.65 -17.87 -23.00
C PRO A 357 -28.05 -19.22 -22.39
N CYS A 358 -28.79 -19.20 -21.27
CA CYS A 358 -29.41 -20.42 -20.76
C CYS A 358 -30.26 -21.01 -21.89
N GLN A 359 -29.91 -22.20 -22.38
CA GLN A 359 -30.78 -22.96 -23.27
C GLN A 359 -32.05 -23.24 -22.46
N HIS A 360 -33.12 -22.50 -22.76
CA HIS A 360 -34.46 -22.90 -22.34
C HIS A 360 -34.70 -24.27 -22.97
N GLY A 361 -34.90 -25.29 -22.14
CA GLY A 361 -35.18 -26.64 -22.59
C GLY A 361 -36.32 -26.63 -23.60
N GLU A 362 -36.10 -27.30 -24.73
CA GLU A 362 -37.10 -27.47 -25.78
C GLU A 362 -38.42 -27.95 -25.16
N PRO A 363 -39.57 -27.38 -25.58
CA PRO A 363 -40.86 -27.91 -25.17
C PRO A 363 -40.98 -29.35 -25.68
N ARG A 364 -41.08 -30.30 -24.75
CA ARG A 364 -41.42 -31.69 -25.05
C ARG A 364 -42.70 -31.72 -25.87
N VAL A 365 -42.57 -31.99 -27.17
CA VAL A 365 -43.69 -32.32 -28.04
C VAL A 365 -44.35 -33.58 -27.49
N HIS A 366 -45.50 -33.43 -26.81
CA HIS A 366 -46.40 -34.54 -26.57
C HIS A 366 -47.01 -34.93 -27.91
N SER A 367 -46.42 -35.96 -28.53
CA SER A 367 -47.05 -36.69 -29.62
C SER A 367 -48.31 -37.37 -29.07
N ALA A 368 -49.46 -36.85 -29.51
CA ALA A 368 -50.72 -37.56 -29.43
C ALA A 368 -50.64 -38.78 -30.36
N ALA A 369 -50.92 -39.96 -29.81
CA ALA A 369 -51.20 -41.16 -30.59
C ALA A 369 -52.36 -41.93 -29.92
N LYS A 370 -53.52 -41.82 -30.60
CA LYS A 370 -54.65 -42.75 -30.74
C LYS A 370 -55.20 -43.50 -29.55
#